data_AF-A0ABD0PJ50-F1
#
_entry.id   AF-A0ABD0PJ50-F1
#
_cell.length_a   1.000
_cell.length_b   1.000
_cell.length_c   1.000
_cell.angle_alpha   90.00
_cell.angle_beta   90.00
_cell.angle_gamma   90.00
#
_symmetry.space_group_name_H-M   'P 1'
#
loop_
_entity.id
_entity.type
_entity.pdbx_description
1 polymer ?
#
loop_
_entity_poly.entity_id
_entity_poly.type
_entity_poly.pdbx_seq_one_letter_code
_entity_poly.pdbx_strand_id
1 'polypeptide(L)'
;TVTKQRVESHFDLELRAAVMHDILDMMPEGIKQNKARTILQHLSESWRCWKANIPWKVPGLPTPIENMILRYVKAKADWWTNTAHYNRERIRRGATVDKTVCKKNLGRLTRLYLKAEQERQHNYLKDGPYITAEEAVAIYTTTVHWLESRRFSPIPFPPLSYKHDTKLLILALERLKEAYSVKSRLNQSQREELGLIEQAYDNPHEALSRIKRHLLTQRAFKEVGIEFMDLYSHLVPVYDVEPLEKITDAYLDQYLWYEADKRRLFPPWIKPADTEPPPLLVYKWCQ
;
A
#
# COMPACT_ATOMS: atom_id res chain seq x y z
N THR A 1 -14.08 -14.37 -36.24
CA THR A 1 -14.67 -14.09 -34.91
C THR A 1 -13.58 -13.84 -33.89
N VAL A 2 -13.67 -12.78 -33.09
CA VAL A 2 -12.71 -12.47 -32.02
C VAL A 2 -13.06 -13.28 -30.78
N THR A 3 -12.19 -14.20 -30.37
CA THR A 3 -12.39 -15.05 -29.19
C THR A 3 -11.81 -14.39 -27.93
N LYS A 4 -12.18 -14.89 -26.74
CA LYS A 4 -11.78 -14.35 -25.42
C LYS A 4 -10.26 -14.08 -25.29
N GLN A 5 -9.42 -14.91 -25.88
CA GLN A 5 -7.95 -14.76 -25.85
C GLN A 5 -7.44 -13.56 -26.66
N ARG A 6 -8.19 -13.13 -27.68
CA ARG A 6 -7.78 -12.09 -28.64
C ARG A 6 -8.44 -10.73 -28.40
N VAL A 7 -9.31 -10.60 -27.39
CA VAL A 7 -10.06 -9.35 -27.13
C VAL A 7 -9.12 -8.17 -26.85
N GLU A 8 -8.14 -8.32 -25.96
CA GLU A 8 -7.21 -7.24 -25.63
C GLU A 8 -6.31 -6.87 -26.82
N SER A 9 -5.79 -7.86 -27.55
CA SER A 9 -4.94 -7.64 -28.72
C SER A 9 -5.69 -7.02 -29.89
N HIS A 10 -6.95 -7.42 -30.10
CA HIS A 10 -7.79 -6.85 -31.15
C HIS A 10 -8.18 -5.40 -30.82
N PHE A 11 -8.53 -5.11 -29.56
CA PHE A 11 -8.76 -3.73 -29.12
C PHE A 11 -7.56 -2.83 -29.40
N ASP A 12 -6.35 -3.29 -29.08
CA ASP A 12 -5.12 -2.54 -29.34
C ASP A 12 -4.83 -2.37 -30.84
N LEU A 13 -5.22 -3.34 -31.67
CA LEU A 13 -5.08 -3.26 -33.12
C LEU A 13 -6.02 -2.19 -33.71
N GLU A 14 -7.30 -2.24 -33.35
CA GLU A 14 -8.32 -1.27 -33.79
C GLU A 14 -7.98 0.15 -33.31
N LEU A 15 -7.53 0.29 -32.06
CA LEU A 15 -7.10 1.59 -31.52
C LEU A 15 -5.93 2.18 -32.33
N ARG A 16 -4.94 1.35 -32.69
CA ARG A 16 -3.80 1.79 -33.51
C ARG A 16 -4.22 2.16 -34.93
N ALA A 17 -5.16 1.41 -35.53
CA ALA A 17 -5.70 1.74 -36.83
C ALA A 17 -6.47 3.07 -36.81
N ALA A 18 -7.34 3.29 -35.83
CA ALA A 18 -8.08 4.53 -35.65
C ALA A 18 -7.16 5.75 -35.47
N VAL A 19 -6.13 5.63 -34.62
CA VAL A 19 -5.14 6.68 -34.42
C VAL A 19 -4.37 6.97 -35.72
N MET A 20 -4.04 5.94 -36.50
CA MET A 20 -3.35 6.12 -37.77
C MET A 20 -4.19 6.90 -38.79
N HIS A 21 -5.50 6.65 -38.85
CA HIS A 21 -6.41 7.44 -39.68
C HIS A 21 -6.41 8.91 -39.27
N ASP A 22 -6.61 9.20 -37.98
CA ASP A 22 -6.62 10.57 -37.47
C ASP A 22 -5.28 11.29 -37.69
N ILE A 23 -4.15 10.59 -37.57
CA ILE A 23 -2.82 11.17 -37.88
C ILE A 23 -2.74 11.59 -39.35
N LEU A 24 -3.17 10.73 -40.27
CA LEU A 24 -3.06 10.99 -41.71
C LEU A 24 -3.95 12.16 -42.16
N ASP A 25 -5.09 12.35 -41.51
CA ASP A 25 -6.04 13.42 -41.79
C ASP A 25 -5.59 14.77 -41.19
N MET A 26 -4.94 14.76 -40.03
CA MET A 26 -4.42 15.98 -39.38
C MET A 26 -3.10 16.47 -39.97
N MET A 27 -2.35 15.65 -40.69
CA MET A 27 -1.04 16.01 -41.22
C MET A 27 -1.15 16.81 -42.54
N PRO A 28 -0.46 17.96 -42.67
CA PRO A 28 -0.39 18.70 -43.93
C PRO A 28 0.17 17.87 -45.07
N GLU A 29 -0.21 18.21 -46.29
CA GLU A 29 0.35 17.60 -47.51
C GLU A 29 1.88 17.73 -47.52
N GLY A 30 2.59 16.60 -47.67
CA GLY A 30 4.07 16.54 -47.69
C GLY A 30 4.76 15.98 -46.43
N ILE A 31 4.09 15.81 -45.28
CA ILE A 31 4.71 15.30 -44.02
C ILE A 31 4.27 13.87 -43.62
N LYS A 32 3.31 13.30 -44.36
CA LYS A 32 2.42 12.21 -43.89
C LYS A 32 3.09 10.88 -43.46
N GLN A 33 4.14 10.40 -44.11
CA GLN A 33 4.61 9.01 -43.88
C GLN A 33 5.71 8.87 -42.81
N ASN A 34 6.60 9.85 -42.66
CA ASN A 34 7.81 9.66 -41.84
C ASN A 34 7.57 9.81 -40.32
N LYS A 35 6.50 10.49 -39.89
CA LYS A 35 6.26 10.81 -38.46
C LYS A 35 5.22 9.94 -37.77
N ALA A 36 4.42 9.17 -38.51
CA ALA A 36 3.31 8.38 -37.95
C ALA A 36 3.78 7.34 -36.92
N ARG A 37 4.90 6.66 -37.19
CA ARG A 37 5.49 5.66 -36.26
C ARG A 37 5.90 6.30 -34.93
N THR A 38 6.50 7.48 -34.96
CA THR A 38 6.92 8.22 -33.76
C THR A 38 5.72 8.66 -32.93
N ILE A 39 4.63 9.12 -33.57
CA ILE A 39 3.39 9.48 -32.86
C ILE A 39 2.78 8.25 -32.16
N LEU A 40 2.79 7.07 -32.78
CA LEU A 40 2.35 5.82 -32.14
C LEU A 40 3.23 5.40 -30.95
N GLN A 41 4.52 5.74 -30.97
CA GLN A 41 5.40 5.55 -29.81
C GLN A 41 4.98 6.49 -28.67
N HIS A 42 4.69 7.76 -28.95
CA HIS A 42 4.16 8.69 -27.95
C HIS A 42 2.80 8.25 -27.38
N LEU A 43 1.90 7.70 -28.21
CA LEU A 43 0.65 7.10 -27.73
C LEU A 43 0.92 5.92 -26.78
N SER A 44 1.89 5.07 -27.12
CA SER A 44 2.23 3.91 -26.27
C SER A 44 2.86 4.33 -24.95
N GLU A 45 3.69 5.38 -24.97
CA GLU A 45 4.35 5.90 -23.79
C GLU A 45 3.38 6.68 -22.88
N SER A 46 2.54 7.54 -23.44
CA SER A 46 1.48 8.23 -22.68
C SER A 46 0.53 7.25 -21.98
N TRP A 47 0.20 6.11 -22.60
CA TRP A 47 -0.56 5.04 -21.94
C TRP A 47 0.19 4.42 -20.75
N ARG A 48 1.51 4.23 -20.86
CA ARG A 48 2.34 3.74 -19.72
C ARG A 48 2.41 4.77 -18.61
N CYS A 49 2.63 6.04 -18.93
CA CYS A 49 2.59 7.15 -17.98
C CYS A 49 1.24 7.20 -17.24
N TRP A 50 0.12 7.09 -17.96
CA TRP A 50 -1.22 7.02 -17.36
C TRP A 50 -1.34 5.87 -16.36
N LYS A 51 -0.89 4.66 -16.72
CA LYS A 51 -0.91 3.48 -15.83
C LYS A 51 0.01 3.61 -14.61
N ALA A 52 1.06 4.42 -14.69
CA ALA A 52 2.02 4.67 -13.62
C ALA A 52 1.68 5.94 -12.80
N ASN A 53 0.63 6.66 -13.19
CA ASN A 53 0.28 7.98 -12.65
C ASN A 53 1.38 9.05 -12.79
N ILE A 54 2.20 8.93 -13.82
CA ILE A 54 3.25 9.92 -14.12
C ILE A 54 2.65 10.98 -15.04
N PRO A 55 2.80 12.29 -14.72
CA PRO A 55 2.42 13.35 -15.64
C PRO A 55 3.15 13.20 -16.98
N TRP A 56 2.40 13.07 -18.06
CA TRP A 56 2.96 12.98 -19.41
C TRP A 56 2.93 14.36 -20.07
N LYS A 57 4.11 14.95 -20.27
CA LYS A 57 4.28 16.20 -21.03
C LYS A 57 5.53 16.11 -21.88
N VAL A 58 5.37 16.31 -23.20
CA VAL A 58 6.48 16.25 -24.16
C VAL A 58 6.80 17.67 -24.65
N PRO A 59 7.99 18.21 -24.36
CA PRO A 59 8.41 19.53 -24.87
C PRO A 59 8.41 19.55 -26.40
N GLY A 60 7.82 20.60 -26.98
CA GLY A 60 7.82 20.81 -28.44
C GLY A 60 6.87 19.90 -29.24
N LEU A 61 6.02 19.09 -28.58
CA LEU A 61 4.99 18.32 -29.28
C LEU A 61 3.86 19.24 -29.76
N PRO A 62 3.43 19.18 -31.03
CA PRO A 62 2.31 19.97 -31.52
C PRO A 62 1.02 19.67 -30.74
N THR A 63 0.33 20.73 -30.29
CA THR A 63 -0.91 20.64 -29.50
C THR A 63 -2.00 19.77 -30.14
N PRO A 64 -2.24 19.78 -31.47
CA PRO A 64 -3.22 18.87 -32.08
C PRO A 64 -2.88 17.39 -31.87
N ILE A 65 -1.60 17.03 -31.94
CA ILE A 65 -1.12 15.66 -31.71
C ILE A 65 -1.24 15.30 -30.23
N GLU A 66 -0.85 16.22 -29.33
CA GLU A 66 -0.99 16.02 -27.88
C GLU A 66 -2.46 15.75 -27.50
N ASN A 67 -3.39 16.58 -27.98
CA ASN A 67 -4.82 16.43 -27.72
C ASN A 67 -5.39 15.12 -28.29
N MET A 68 -4.98 14.73 -29.50
CA MET A 68 -5.39 13.45 -30.09
C MET A 68 -4.91 12.27 -29.22
N ILE A 69 -3.64 12.28 -28.80
CA ILE A 69 -3.09 11.25 -27.91
C ILE A 69 -3.88 11.19 -26.60
N LEU A 70 -4.11 12.33 -25.95
CA LEU A 70 -4.85 12.41 -24.69
C LEU A 70 -6.28 11.86 -24.83
N ARG A 71 -6.97 12.15 -25.94
CA ARG A 71 -8.30 11.61 -26.24
C ARG A 71 -8.30 10.09 -26.31
N TYR A 72 -7.37 9.50 -27.06
CA TYR A 72 -7.28 8.03 -27.20
C TYR A 72 -6.78 7.33 -25.93
N VAL A 73 -5.87 7.96 -25.18
CA VAL A 73 -5.46 7.47 -23.85
C VAL A 73 -6.65 7.45 -22.90
N LYS A 74 -7.49 8.49 -22.91
CA LYS A 74 -8.71 8.53 -22.11
C LYS A 74 -9.70 7.43 -22.53
N ALA A 75 -9.95 7.27 -23.83
CA ALA A 75 -10.84 6.22 -24.33
C ALA A 75 -10.37 4.81 -23.90
N LYS A 76 -9.06 4.56 -23.99
CA LYS A 76 -8.45 3.30 -23.52
C LYS A 76 -8.53 3.15 -22.00
N ALA A 77 -8.36 4.22 -21.24
CA ALA A 77 -8.50 4.24 -19.79
C ALA A 77 -9.93 3.88 -19.35
N ASP A 78 -10.94 4.46 -19.99
CA ASP A 78 -12.36 4.20 -19.72
C ASP A 78 -12.68 2.71 -19.96
N TRP A 79 -12.28 2.17 -21.13
CA TRP A 79 -12.43 0.74 -21.44
C TRP A 79 -11.71 -0.17 -20.42
N TRP A 80 -10.47 0.18 -20.07
CA TRP A 80 -9.65 -0.61 -19.16
C TRP A 80 -10.24 -0.68 -17.74
N THR A 81 -10.79 0.45 -17.27
CA THR A 81 -11.42 0.60 -15.95
C THR A 81 -12.76 -0.10 -15.90
N ASN A 82 -13.62 0.09 -16.91
CA ASN A 82 -14.90 -0.61 -17.02
C ASN A 82 -14.72 -2.14 -17.03
N THR A 83 -13.71 -2.62 -17.77
CA THR A 83 -13.36 -4.04 -17.78
C THR A 83 -12.83 -4.52 -16.43
N ALA A 84 -12.12 -3.67 -15.66
CA ALA A 84 -11.70 -4.01 -14.31
C ALA A 84 -12.89 -4.18 -13.36
N HIS A 85 -13.86 -3.25 -13.38
CA HIS A 85 -15.06 -3.33 -12.56
C HIS A 85 -15.95 -4.52 -12.93
N TYR A 86 -16.18 -4.74 -14.23
CA TYR A 86 -16.95 -5.89 -14.71
C TYR A 86 -16.37 -7.23 -14.22
N ASN A 87 -15.06 -7.42 -14.37
CA ASN A 87 -14.41 -8.65 -13.89
C ASN A 87 -14.41 -8.74 -12.37
N ARG A 88 -14.27 -7.62 -11.65
CA ARG A 88 -14.30 -7.64 -10.19
C ARG A 88 -15.65 -8.12 -9.67
N GLU A 89 -16.75 -7.64 -10.25
CA GLU A 89 -18.08 -8.07 -9.84
C GLU A 89 -18.35 -9.54 -10.17
N ARG A 90 -17.83 -10.04 -11.30
CA ARG A 90 -17.90 -11.48 -11.62
C ARG A 90 -17.13 -12.35 -10.63
N ILE A 91 -15.94 -11.93 -10.22
CA ILE A 91 -15.13 -12.62 -9.20
C ILE A 91 -15.89 -12.63 -7.87
N ARG A 92 -16.42 -11.47 -7.45
CA ARG A 92 -17.16 -11.32 -6.19
C ARG A 92 -18.39 -12.24 -6.13
N ARG A 93 -19.10 -12.42 -7.24
CA ARG A 93 -20.29 -13.30 -7.33
C ARG A 93 -19.95 -14.79 -7.46
N GLY A 94 -18.68 -15.17 -7.56
CA GLY A 94 -18.28 -16.56 -7.78
C GLY A 94 -18.64 -17.09 -9.18
N ALA A 95 -18.77 -16.21 -10.18
CA ALA A 95 -18.97 -16.65 -11.56
C ALA A 95 -17.72 -17.39 -12.09
N THR A 96 -17.88 -18.16 -13.17
CA THR A 96 -16.75 -18.85 -13.81
C THR A 96 -15.74 -17.84 -14.39
N VAL A 97 -14.60 -17.70 -13.71
CA VAL A 97 -13.52 -16.77 -14.06
C VAL A 97 -12.18 -17.50 -14.04
N ASP A 98 -11.35 -17.27 -15.07
CA ASP A 98 -10.04 -17.92 -15.16
C ASP A 98 -9.07 -17.32 -14.13
N LYS A 99 -8.14 -18.13 -13.63
CA LYS A 99 -7.08 -17.70 -12.70
C LYS A 99 -6.28 -16.50 -13.21
N THR A 100 -6.04 -16.43 -14.52
CA THR A 100 -5.32 -15.32 -15.16
C THR A 100 -6.10 -14.01 -15.10
N VAL A 101 -7.44 -14.07 -15.19
CA VAL A 101 -8.31 -12.90 -15.05
C VAL A 101 -8.27 -12.39 -13.62
N CYS A 102 -8.30 -13.26 -12.60
CA CYS A 102 -8.17 -12.82 -11.19
C CYS A 102 -6.84 -12.09 -10.95
N LYS A 103 -5.71 -12.67 -11.40
CA LYS A 103 -4.39 -12.02 -11.28
C LYS A 103 -4.31 -10.68 -12.02
N LYS A 104 -4.83 -10.62 -13.26
CA LYS A 104 -4.89 -9.37 -14.02
C LYS A 104 -5.76 -8.35 -13.29
N ASN A 105 -6.94 -8.74 -12.81
CA ASN A 105 -7.88 -7.87 -12.12
C ASN A 105 -7.27 -7.27 -10.85
N LEU A 106 -6.61 -8.08 -10.02
CA LEU A 106 -5.86 -7.63 -8.86
C LEU A 106 -4.86 -6.53 -9.24
N GLY A 107 -4.00 -6.78 -10.25
CA GLY A 107 -3.05 -5.79 -10.73
C GLY A 107 -3.69 -4.52 -11.33
N ARG A 108 -4.92 -4.61 -11.86
CA ARG A 108 -5.68 -3.43 -12.30
C ARG A 108 -6.16 -2.61 -11.10
N LEU A 109 -6.81 -3.27 -10.13
CA LEU A 109 -7.36 -2.62 -8.95
C LEU A 109 -6.27 -2.00 -8.06
N THR A 110 -5.12 -2.65 -7.90
CA THR A 110 -3.97 -2.07 -7.20
C THR A 110 -3.52 -0.75 -7.83
N ARG A 111 -3.45 -0.67 -9.18
CA ARG A 111 -3.10 0.57 -9.87
C ARG A 111 -4.16 1.64 -9.71
N LEU A 112 -5.45 1.29 -9.80
CA LEU A 112 -6.54 2.25 -9.59
C LEU A 112 -6.52 2.81 -8.17
N TYR A 113 -6.32 1.94 -7.18
CA TYR A 113 -6.19 2.34 -5.77
C TYR A 113 -5.03 3.31 -5.59
N LEU A 114 -3.82 2.99 -6.06
CA LEU A 114 -2.66 3.86 -5.90
C LEU A 114 -2.80 5.19 -6.63
N LYS A 115 -3.46 5.23 -7.79
CA LYS A 115 -3.78 6.49 -8.48
C LYS A 115 -4.69 7.37 -7.62
N ALA A 116 -5.75 6.79 -7.06
CA ALA A 116 -6.67 7.50 -6.18
C ALA A 116 -6.01 7.93 -4.86
N GLU A 117 -5.13 7.10 -4.30
CA GLU A 117 -4.41 7.42 -3.07
C GLU A 117 -3.40 8.56 -3.28
N GLN A 118 -2.67 8.59 -4.39
CA GLN A 118 -1.80 9.71 -4.73
C GLN A 118 -2.57 11.02 -4.88
N GLU A 119 -3.73 10.97 -5.52
CA GLU A 119 -4.63 12.12 -5.65
C GLU A 119 -5.15 12.58 -4.27
N ARG A 120 -5.54 11.64 -3.41
CA ARG A 120 -6.00 11.94 -2.04
C ARG A 120 -4.92 12.64 -1.21
N GLN A 121 -3.67 12.19 -1.31
CA GLN A 121 -2.53 12.79 -0.62
C GLN A 121 -2.16 14.17 -1.19
N HIS A 122 -2.22 14.32 -2.53
CA HIS A 122 -2.03 15.62 -3.17
C HIS A 122 -3.09 16.64 -2.71
N ASN A 123 -4.35 16.24 -2.70
CA ASN A 123 -5.45 17.11 -2.26
C ASN A 123 -5.34 17.49 -0.78
N TYR A 124 -4.89 16.59 0.10
CA TYR A 124 -4.61 16.94 1.50
C TYR A 124 -3.56 18.05 1.63
N LEU A 125 -2.47 18.00 0.85
CA LEU A 125 -1.44 19.04 0.90
C LEU A 125 -1.89 20.36 0.25
N LYS A 126 -2.77 20.27 -0.74
CA LYS A 126 -3.31 21.43 -1.46
C LYS A 126 -4.39 22.16 -0.65
N ASP A 127 -5.33 21.42 -0.08
CA ASP A 127 -6.48 21.95 0.64
C ASP A 127 -6.15 22.25 2.11
N GLY A 128 -5.10 21.61 2.63
CA GLY A 128 -4.68 21.71 4.02
C GLY A 128 -5.32 20.64 4.92
N PRO A 129 -5.01 20.65 6.23
CA PRO A 129 -5.57 19.69 7.18
C PRO A 129 -7.10 19.78 7.24
N TYR A 130 -7.77 18.62 7.10
CA TYR A 130 -9.23 18.55 7.24
C TYR A 130 -9.71 18.75 8.68
N ILE A 131 -8.83 18.58 9.66
CA ILE A 131 -9.11 18.89 11.06
C ILE A 131 -8.84 20.37 11.30
N THR A 132 -9.85 21.07 11.83
CA THR A 132 -9.69 22.48 12.18
C THR A 132 -8.86 22.63 13.45
N ALA A 133 -8.21 23.78 13.64
CA ALA A 133 -7.41 24.03 14.83
C ALA A 133 -8.25 23.97 16.13
N GLU A 134 -9.50 24.43 16.07
CA GLU A 134 -10.43 24.39 17.20
C GLU A 134 -10.77 22.95 17.60
N GLU A 135 -11.13 22.10 16.63
CA GLU A 135 -11.39 20.67 16.87
C GLU A 135 -10.14 19.94 17.39
N ALA A 136 -8.97 20.25 16.83
CA ALA A 136 -7.71 19.67 17.28
C ALA A 136 -7.40 20.01 18.75
N VAL A 137 -7.62 21.27 19.16
CA VAL A 137 -7.48 21.71 20.56
C VAL A 137 -8.50 21.00 21.45
N ALA A 138 -9.76 20.88 21.01
CA ALA A 138 -10.79 20.18 21.78
C ALA A 138 -10.45 18.69 22.00
N ILE A 139 -9.99 17.99 20.96
CA ILE A 139 -9.55 16.59 21.05
C ILE A 139 -8.34 16.45 21.98
N TYR A 140 -7.35 17.33 21.84
CA TYR A 140 -6.16 17.34 22.67
C TYR A 140 -6.50 17.57 24.14
N THR A 141 -7.25 18.63 24.46
CA THR A 141 -7.65 18.97 25.83
C THR A 141 -8.50 17.87 26.47
N THR A 142 -9.42 17.25 25.70
CA THR A 142 -10.21 16.11 26.19
C THR A 142 -9.30 14.93 26.55
N THR A 143 -8.29 14.64 25.71
CA THR A 143 -7.32 13.56 25.96
C THR A 143 -6.47 13.85 27.20
N VAL A 144 -6.01 15.10 27.37
CA VAL A 144 -5.23 15.52 28.56
C VAL A 144 -6.06 15.32 29.83
N HIS A 145 -7.28 15.86 29.89
CA HIS A 145 -8.14 15.71 31.06
C HIS A 145 -8.48 14.25 31.35
N TRP A 146 -8.70 13.43 30.32
CA TRP A 146 -8.90 11.99 30.48
C TRP A 146 -7.68 11.33 31.16
N LEU A 147 -6.47 11.54 30.65
CA LEU A 147 -5.25 10.95 31.19
C LEU A 147 -4.93 11.46 32.60
N GLU A 148 -5.14 12.75 32.89
CA GLU A 148 -4.99 13.34 34.21
C GLU A 148 -5.97 12.74 35.22
N SER A 149 -7.25 12.59 34.85
CA SER A 149 -8.28 11.99 35.72
C SER A 149 -7.94 10.54 36.11
N ARG A 150 -7.24 9.83 35.22
CA ARG A 150 -6.76 8.46 35.41
C ARG A 150 -5.40 8.40 36.11
N ARG A 151 -4.80 9.56 36.43
CA ARG A 151 -3.45 9.69 37.00
C ARG A 151 -2.42 8.89 36.19
N PHE A 152 -2.54 8.94 34.86
CA PHE A 152 -1.68 8.17 33.97
C PHE A 152 -0.25 8.71 34.02
N SER A 153 0.70 7.82 34.31
CA SER A 153 2.13 8.13 34.17
C SER A 153 2.56 7.82 32.74
N PRO A 154 3.13 8.77 31.99
CA PRO A 154 3.63 8.52 30.64
C PRO A 154 4.60 7.33 30.57
N ILE A 155 4.58 6.62 29.44
CA ILE A 155 5.49 5.50 29.19
C ILE A 155 6.90 6.09 28.96
N PRO A 156 7.92 5.70 29.75
CA PRO A 156 9.27 6.21 29.57
C PRO A 156 9.92 5.59 28.33
N PHE A 157 11.00 6.19 27.84
CA PHE A 157 11.88 5.53 26.88
C PHE A 157 12.47 4.25 27.49
N PRO A 158 12.65 3.15 26.73
CA PRO A 158 13.27 1.92 27.22
C PRO A 158 14.64 2.17 27.86
N PRO A 159 14.79 2.03 29.20
CA PRO A 159 16.05 2.34 29.87
C PRO A 159 17.21 1.48 29.36
N LEU A 160 18.46 1.96 29.46
CA LEU A 160 19.64 1.19 29.00
C LEU A 160 19.73 -0.20 29.65
N SER A 161 19.49 -0.27 30.96
CA SER A 161 19.41 -1.50 31.73
C SER A 161 17.96 -1.76 32.14
N TYR A 162 17.16 -2.31 31.23
CA TYR A 162 15.78 -2.66 31.51
C TYR A 162 15.62 -4.16 31.72
N LYS A 163 15.02 -4.53 32.87
CA LYS A 163 14.94 -5.91 33.35
C LYS A 163 14.23 -6.88 32.38
N HIS A 164 13.32 -6.37 31.56
CA HIS A 164 12.50 -7.19 30.66
C HIS A 164 12.91 -7.09 29.18
N ASP A 165 13.99 -6.38 28.85
CA ASP A 165 14.39 -6.11 27.46
C ASP A 165 14.55 -7.39 26.63
N THR A 166 15.32 -8.34 27.16
CA THR A 166 15.61 -9.59 26.43
C THR A 166 14.35 -10.42 26.22
N LYS A 167 13.41 -10.40 27.18
CA LYS A 167 12.13 -11.11 27.05
C LYS A 167 11.25 -10.50 25.95
N LEU A 168 11.15 -9.18 25.91
CA LEU A 168 10.39 -8.46 24.88
C LEU A 168 11.02 -8.67 23.50
N LEU A 169 12.35 -8.67 23.41
CA LEU A 169 13.06 -8.96 22.17
C LEU A 169 12.77 -10.39 21.69
N ILE A 170 12.85 -11.40 22.57
CA ILE A 170 12.55 -12.79 22.19
C ILE A 170 11.12 -12.90 21.64
N LEU A 171 10.12 -12.35 22.33
CA LEU A 171 8.72 -12.37 21.86
C LEU A 171 8.57 -11.68 20.49
N ALA A 172 9.26 -10.56 20.28
CA ALA A 172 9.26 -9.86 19.00
C ALA A 172 9.86 -10.72 17.87
N LEU A 173 11.02 -11.36 18.12
CA LEU A 173 11.70 -12.20 17.15
C LEU A 173 10.91 -13.50 16.85
N GLU A 174 10.23 -14.07 17.83
CA GLU A 174 9.32 -15.21 17.64
C GLU A 174 8.19 -14.86 16.67
N ARG A 175 7.49 -13.73 16.91
CA ARG A 175 6.41 -13.25 16.03
C ARG A 175 6.89 -13.00 14.59
N LEU A 176 8.09 -12.45 14.41
CA LEU A 176 8.66 -12.23 13.07
C LEU A 176 9.02 -13.55 12.38
N LYS A 177 9.55 -14.53 13.12
CA LYS A 177 9.91 -15.84 12.59
C LYS A 177 8.69 -16.66 12.17
N GLU A 178 7.58 -16.57 12.91
CA GLU A 178 6.33 -17.28 12.61
C GLU A 178 5.80 -17.02 11.20
N ALA A 179 5.98 -15.79 10.69
CA ALA A 179 5.53 -15.38 9.35
C ALA A 179 6.16 -16.19 8.20
N TYR A 180 7.27 -16.88 8.46
CA TYR A 180 8.02 -17.66 7.48
C TYR A 180 7.95 -19.18 7.70
N SER A 181 7.36 -19.64 8.81
CA SER A 181 7.27 -21.06 9.17
C SER A 181 6.58 -21.95 8.12
N VAL A 182 5.62 -21.40 7.38
CA VAL A 182 4.81 -22.14 6.40
C VAL A 182 5.36 -22.03 4.96
N LYS A 183 6.30 -21.12 4.69
CA LYS A 183 6.76 -20.83 3.33
C LYS A 183 7.87 -21.78 2.89
N SER A 184 7.61 -22.57 1.84
CA SER A 184 8.61 -23.46 1.24
C SER A 184 9.68 -22.73 0.40
N ARG A 185 9.38 -21.54 -0.12
CA ARG A 185 10.31 -20.76 -0.96
C ARG A 185 10.46 -19.34 -0.42
N LEU A 186 11.71 -18.97 -0.14
CA LEU A 186 12.08 -17.67 0.39
C LEU A 186 12.80 -16.84 -0.67
N ASN A 187 12.39 -15.58 -0.81
CA ASN A 187 13.11 -14.59 -1.63
C ASN A 187 14.35 -14.06 -0.88
N GLN A 188 15.11 -13.16 -1.51
CA GLN A 188 16.35 -12.63 -0.91
C GLN A 188 16.09 -11.84 0.37
N SER A 189 15.12 -10.91 0.36
CA SER A 189 14.77 -10.08 1.52
C SER A 189 14.32 -10.91 2.72
N GLN A 190 13.58 -11.99 2.49
CA GLN A 190 13.13 -12.91 3.55
C GLN A 190 14.29 -13.72 4.15
N ARG A 191 15.31 -14.08 3.36
CA ARG A 191 16.53 -14.72 3.88
C ARG A 191 17.36 -13.75 4.69
N GLU A 192 17.46 -12.51 4.24
CA GLU A 192 18.11 -11.42 4.98
C GLU A 192 17.41 -11.17 6.33
N GLU A 193 16.08 -11.14 6.34
CA GLU A 193 15.30 -11.02 7.58
C GLU A 193 15.57 -12.17 8.55
N LEU A 194 15.54 -13.42 8.09
CA LEU A 194 15.87 -14.56 8.94
C LEU A 194 17.31 -14.50 9.47
N GLY A 195 18.28 -14.09 8.65
CA GLY A 195 19.66 -13.90 9.09
C GLY A 195 19.79 -12.82 10.16
N LEU A 196 19.07 -11.70 10.04
CA LEU A 196 19.04 -10.65 11.06
C LEU A 196 18.36 -11.10 12.35
N ILE A 197 17.32 -11.92 12.25
CA ILE A 197 16.64 -12.52 13.41
C ILE A 197 17.60 -13.47 14.15
N GLU A 198 18.28 -14.36 13.42
CA GLU A 198 19.27 -15.29 13.99
C GLU A 198 20.41 -14.54 14.69
N GLN A 199 20.98 -13.52 14.04
CA GLN A 199 22.00 -12.65 14.66
C GLN A 199 21.49 -11.95 15.93
N ALA A 200 20.22 -11.56 15.97
CA ALA A 200 19.62 -10.94 17.15
C ALA A 200 19.39 -11.94 18.29
N TYR A 201 19.19 -13.22 17.99
CA TYR A 201 19.19 -14.29 18.99
C TYR A 201 20.59 -14.57 19.54
N ASP A 202 21.59 -14.60 18.67
CA ASP A 202 22.98 -14.90 19.06
C ASP A 202 23.61 -13.77 19.89
N ASN A 203 23.33 -12.50 19.54
CA ASN A 203 23.82 -11.33 20.27
C ASN A 203 22.71 -10.32 20.60
N PRO A 204 21.85 -10.62 21.60
CA PRO A 204 20.69 -9.79 21.92
C PRO A 204 21.06 -8.40 22.46
N HIS A 205 22.21 -8.27 23.14
CA HIS A 205 22.64 -6.97 23.69
C HIS A 205 23.03 -5.98 22.59
N GLU A 206 23.73 -6.44 21.56
CA GLU A 206 24.05 -5.61 20.40
C GLU A 206 22.78 -5.24 19.62
N ALA A 207 21.87 -6.19 19.42
CA ALA A 207 20.57 -5.95 18.78
C ALA A 207 19.75 -4.89 19.53
N LEU A 208 19.65 -4.99 20.86
CA LEU A 208 18.95 -4.00 21.70
C LEU A 208 19.61 -2.62 21.63
N SER A 209 20.94 -2.55 21.63
CA SER A 209 21.68 -1.30 21.48
C SER A 209 21.36 -0.63 20.14
N ARG A 210 21.35 -1.41 19.05
CA ARG A 210 20.98 -0.95 17.70
C ARG A 210 19.53 -0.46 17.64
N ILE A 211 18.58 -1.22 18.20
CA ILE A 211 17.17 -0.84 18.27
C ILE A 211 17.01 0.49 18.99
N LYS A 212 17.56 0.63 20.20
CA LYS A 212 17.48 1.88 20.99
C LYS A 212 18.13 3.06 20.28
N ARG A 213 19.25 2.83 19.58
CA ARG A 213 19.87 3.85 18.73
C ARG A 213 18.93 4.30 17.62
N HIS A 214 18.28 3.38 16.89
CA HIS A 214 17.31 3.74 15.85
C HIS A 214 16.15 4.56 16.41
N LEU A 215 15.58 4.16 17.56
CA LEU A 215 14.52 4.93 18.23
C LEU A 215 14.95 6.36 18.57
N LEU A 216 16.20 6.55 18.99
CA LEU A 216 16.75 7.88 19.31
C LEU A 216 17.01 8.72 18.07
N THR A 217 17.66 8.17 17.05
CA THR A 217 18.28 8.97 15.98
C THR A 217 17.54 8.95 14.65
N GLN A 218 16.83 7.88 14.33
CA GLN A 218 16.25 7.70 13.00
C GLN A 218 14.90 8.40 12.88
N ARG A 219 14.74 9.26 11.87
CA ARG A 219 13.50 10.00 11.55
C ARG A 219 13.10 9.93 10.07
N ALA A 220 13.99 9.40 9.24
CA ALA A 220 13.72 9.08 7.84
C ALA A 220 13.96 7.58 7.66
N PHE A 221 13.04 6.92 6.95
CA PHE A 221 12.98 5.47 6.78
C PHE A 221 12.99 5.14 5.29
N LYS A 222 13.23 3.88 4.95
CA LYS A 222 13.17 3.44 3.55
C LYS A 222 11.73 3.38 3.05
N GLU A 223 11.59 3.23 1.73
CA GLU A 223 10.27 3.02 1.13
C GLU A 223 9.66 1.69 1.58
N VAL A 224 8.33 1.68 1.72
CA VAL A 224 7.56 0.49 2.09
C VAL A 224 6.85 -0.03 0.85
N GLY A 225 7.06 -1.30 0.53
CA GLY A 225 6.36 -1.97 -0.56
C GLY A 225 4.88 -2.14 -0.24
N ILE A 226 4.03 -2.17 -1.26
CA ILE A 226 2.61 -2.47 -1.11
C ILE A 226 2.15 -3.47 -2.14
N GLU A 227 1.52 -4.53 -1.67
CA GLU A 227 0.79 -5.51 -2.45
C GLU A 227 -0.65 -5.61 -1.93
N PHE A 228 -1.50 -6.37 -2.62
CA PHE A 228 -2.85 -6.64 -2.16
C PHE A 228 -3.10 -8.13 -2.09
N MET A 229 -3.61 -8.57 -0.94
CA MET A 229 -4.20 -9.89 -0.78
C MET A 229 -5.64 -9.85 -1.31
N ASP A 230 -5.95 -10.72 -2.26
CA ASP A 230 -7.30 -10.83 -2.81
C ASP A 230 -8.10 -11.88 -2.03
N LEU A 231 -9.09 -11.41 -1.26
CA LEU A 231 -10.05 -12.25 -0.55
C LEU A 231 -11.32 -12.49 -1.39
N TYR A 232 -11.25 -12.24 -2.70
CA TYR A 232 -12.30 -12.33 -3.74
C TYR A 232 -13.52 -11.41 -3.55
N SER A 233 -13.82 -11.02 -2.31
CA SER A 233 -14.86 -10.07 -1.93
C SER A 233 -14.31 -8.65 -1.83
N HIS A 234 -13.24 -8.48 -1.06
CA HIS A 234 -12.48 -7.25 -0.89
C HIS A 234 -10.98 -7.51 -1.06
N LEU A 235 -10.20 -6.43 -1.12
CA LEU A 235 -8.76 -6.47 -1.19
C LEU A 235 -8.19 -5.93 0.12
N VAL A 236 -7.13 -6.56 0.64
CA VAL A 236 -6.45 -6.12 1.85
C VAL A 236 -5.04 -5.68 1.48
N PRO A 237 -4.61 -4.44 1.80
CA PRO A 237 -3.24 -4.03 1.55
C PRO A 237 -2.28 -4.82 2.44
N VAL A 238 -1.17 -5.26 1.86
CA VAL A 238 -0.07 -5.95 2.54
C VAL A 238 1.17 -5.10 2.34
N TYR A 239 1.73 -4.61 3.44
CA TYR A 239 2.91 -3.75 3.42
C TYR A 239 4.18 -4.58 3.62
N ASP A 240 5.22 -4.25 2.87
CA ASP A 240 6.53 -4.88 2.94
C ASP A 240 7.56 -3.85 3.43
N VAL A 241 7.97 -4.00 4.69
CA VAL A 241 8.85 -3.07 5.41
C VAL A 241 10.27 -3.65 5.47
N GLU A 242 11.28 -2.79 5.50
CA GLU A 242 12.68 -3.24 5.59
C GLU A 242 12.91 -4.14 6.83
N PRO A 243 13.60 -5.29 6.68
CA PRO A 243 13.81 -6.24 7.77
C PRO A 243 14.40 -5.65 9.05
N LEU A 244 15.34 -4.71 8.95
CA LEU A 244 15.99 -4.08 10.10
C LEU A 244 15.03 -3.14 10.85
N GLU A 245 14.19 -2.42 10.11
CA GLU A 245 13.13 -1.55 10.65
C GLU A 245 12.06 -2.42 11.33
N LYS A 246 11.66 -3.54 10.71
CA LYS A 246 10.71 -4.52 11.28
C LYS A 246 11.13 -5.05 12.66
N ILE A 247 12.42 -5.35 12.87
CA ILE A 247 12.90 -5.81 14.19
C ILE A 247 12.75 -4.70 15.25
N THR A 248 13.05 -3.45 14.86
CA THR A 248 12.92 -2.29 15.75
C THR A 248 11.45 -2.05 16.11
N ASP A 249 10.56 -2.09 15.11
CA ASP A 249 9.12 -1.90 15.28
C ASP A 249 8.49 -3.03 16.10
N ALA A 250 8.88 -4.28 15.87
CA ALA A 250 8.37 -5.42 16.62
C ALA A 250 8.78 -5.35 18.10
N TYR A 251 10.01 -4.95 18.41
CA TYR A 251 10.41 -4.70 19.80
C TYR A 251 9.63 -3.53 20.41
N LEU A 252 9.46 -2.43 19.67
CA LEU A 252 8.72 -1.26 20.15
C LEU A 252 7.25 -1.60 20.43
N ASP A 253 6.61 -2.38 19.56
CA ASP A 253 5.26 -2.91 19.76
C ASP A 253 5.15 -3.70 21.08
N GLN A 254 6.05 -4.67 21.29
CA GLN A 254 6.06 -5.46 22.53
C GLN A 254 6.28 -4.58 23.77
N TYR A 255 7.18 -3.59 23.71
CA TYR A 255 7.44 -2.66 24.80
C TYR A 255 6.23 -1.78 25.12
N LEU A 256 5.60 -1.19 24.09
CA LEU A 256 4.46 -0.31 24.26
C LEU A 256 3.25 -1.05 24.82
N TRP A 257 2.93 -2.24 24.31
CA TRP A 257 1.81 -3.04 24.85
C TRP A 257 2.04 -3.45 26.29
N TYR A 258 3.24 -3.91 26.63
CA TYR A 258 3.59 -4.29 27.99
C TYR A 258 3.47 -3.12 28.97
N GLU A 259 4.05 -1.96 28.64
CA GLU A 259 4.01 -0.79 29.53
C GLU A 259 2.63 -0.11 29.57
N ALA A 260 1.85 -0.20 28.49
CA ALA A 260 0.47 0.30 28.41
C ALA A 260 -0.49 -0.50 29.30
N ASP A 261 -0.43 -1.83 29.26
CA ASP A 261 -1.25 -2.70 30.13
C ASP A 261 -0.86 -2.53 31.61
N LYS A 262 0.45 -2.49 31.89
CA LYS A 262 0.97 -2.24 33.25
C LYS A 262 0.48 -0.92 33.85
N ARG A 263 0.24 0.11 33.02
CA ARG A 263 -0.32 1.42 33.42
C ARG A 263 -1.83 1.51 33.24
N ARG A 264 -2.51 0.46 32.76
CA ARG A 264 -3.95 0.44 32.48
C ARG A 264 -4.38 1.60 31.58
N LEU A 265 -3.58 1.87 30.53
CA LEU A 265 -3.84 2.93 29.56
C LEU A 265 -5.19 2.71 28.86
N PHE A 266 -5.40 1.48 28.38
CA PHE A 266 -6.62 1.12 27.68
C PHE A 266 -7.70 0.67 28.67
N PRO A 267 -8.86 1.35 28.71
CA PRO A 267 -10.00 0.91 29.52
C PRO A 267 -10.60 -0.40 28.97
N PRO A 268 -11.29 -1.19 29.82
CA PRO A 268 -11.72 -2.55 29.48
C PRO A 268 -12.80 -2.64 28.40
N TRP A 269 -13.43 -1.53 28.02
CA TRP A 269 -14.38 -1.48 26.90
C TRP A 269 -13.69 -1.46 25.53
N ILE A 270 -12.38 -1.22 25.47
CA ILE A 270 -11.62 -1.34 24.23
C ILE A 270 -11.42 -2.83 23.96
N LYS A 271 -11.88 -3.28 22.79
CA LYS A 271 -11.79 -4.66 22.30
C LYS A 271 -11.17 -4.67 20.89
N PRO A 272 -10.46 -5.73 20.49
CA PRO A 272 -10.17 -6.96 21.22
C PRO A 272 -9.20 -6.78 22.40
N ALA A 273 -9.27 -7.66 23.40
CA ALA A 273 -8.38 -7.69 24.57
C ALA A 273 -7.93 -9.14 24.87
N ASP A 274 -6.77 -9.30 25.51
CA ASP A 274 -6.12 -10.62 25.67
C ASP A 274 -6.84 -11.58 26.63
N THR A 275 -7.78 -11.08 27.43
CA THR A 275 -8.47 -11.86 28.46
C THR A 275 -9.54 -12.81 27.92
N GLU A 276 -9.98 -12.63 26.68
CA GLU A 276 -11.10 -13.39 26.13
C GLU A 276 -11.07 -13.53 24.61
N PRO A 277 -11.44 -14.70 24.07
CA PRO A 277 -11.66 -14.85 22.64
C PRO A 277 -12.97 -14.17 22.21
N PRO A 278 -13.14 -13.80 20.92
CA PRO A 278 -14.33 -13.09 20.45
C PRO A 278 -15.68 -13.77 20.78
N PRO A 279 -15.83 -15.12 20.74
CA PRO A 279 -17.09 -15.77 21.15
C PRO A 279 -17.42 -15.57 22.64
N LEU A 280 -16.42 -15.52 23.52
CA LEU A 280 -16.63 -15.27 24.94
C LEU A 280 -17.01 -13.80 25.19
N LEU A 281 -16.46 -12.87 24.42
CA LEU A 281 -16.88 -11.47 24.44
C LEU A 281 -18.37 -11.33 24.08
N VAL A 282 -18.83 -12.02 23.02
CA VAL A 282 -20.26 -12.03 22.64
C VAL A 282 -21.12 -12.62 23.76
N TYR A 283 -20.67 -13.72 24.36
CA TYR A 283 -21.37 -14.31 25.50
C TYR A 283 -21.52 -13.32 26.66
N LYS A 284 -20.44 -12.64 27.07
CA LYS A 284 -20.49 -11.61 28.13
C LYS A 284 -21.32 -10.38 27.76
N TRP A 285 -21.42 -10.05 26.47
CA TRP A 285 -22.27 -8.96 25.99
C TRP A 285 -23.76 -9.29 26.09
N CYS A 286 -24.12 -10.57 25.95
CA CYS A 286 -25.50 -11.02 26.06
C CYS A 286 -26.00 -11.20 27.51
N GLN A 287 -25.09 -11.42 28.46
CA GLN A 287 -25.41 -11.56 29.90
C GLN A 287 -25.83 -10.23 30.52
#